data_AF-A0A9X4AS24-F1
#
_entry.id   AF-A0A9X4AS24-F1
#
_cell.length_a   1.000
_cell.length_b   1.000
_cell.length_c   1.000
_cell.angle_alpha   90.00
_cell.angle_beta   90.00
_cell.angle_gamma   90.00
#
_symmetry.space_group_name_H-M   'P 1'
#
loop_
_entity.id
_entity.type
_entity.pdbx_description
1 polymer ?
#
loop_
_entity_poly.entity_id
_entity_poly.type
_entity_poly.pdbx_seq_one_letter_code
_entity_poly.pdbx_strand_id
1 'polypeptide(L)' 'MGKELVQVVEFVRGRARGNAVVELARLNLLVGRALSRNAESIPDDPELVARAWVCAREILEHERKAKR' A
#
# COMPACT_ATOMS: atom_id res chain seq x y z
N MET A 1 5.85 15.30 7.71
CA MET A 1 6.15 13.86 7.73
C MET A 1 4.87 13.13 7.45
N GLY A 2 4.87 12.23 6.46
CA GLY A 2 3.66 11.55 6.01
C GLY A 2 3.19 10.52 7.02
N LYS A 3 2.06 10.77 7.68
CA LYS A 3 1.44 9.84 8.63
C LYS A 3 0.45 8.93 7.92
N GLU A 4 -0.24 9.44 6.90
CA GLU A 4 -1.25 8.67 6.19
C GLU A 4 -0.65 7.66 5.22
N LEU A 5 0.41 8.02 4.48
CA LEU A 5 1.10 7.05 3.63
C LEU A 5 1.69 5.88 4.45
N VAL A 6 2.13 6.14 5.68
CA VAL A 6 2.58 5.09 6.61
C VAL A 6 1.41 4.19 7.00
N GLN A 7 0.24 4.76 7.28
CA GLN A 7 -0.96 3.96 7.58
C GLN A 7 -1.36 3.05 6.41
N VAL A 8 -1.21 3.50 5.16
CA VAL A 8 -1.46 2.65 3.98
C VAL A 8 -0.51 1.46 3.95
N VAL A 9 0.78 1.69 4.17
CA VAL A 9 1.81 0.63 4.19
C VAL A 9 1.51 -0.37 5.30
N GLU A 10 1.22 0.10 6.52
CA GLU A 10 0.87 -0.76 7.65
C GLU A 10 -0.45 -1.52 7.41
N PHE A 11 -1.42 -0.90 6.75
CA PHE A 11 -2.67 -1.53 6.40
C PHE A 11 -2.47 -2.73 5.45
N VAL A 12 -1.65 -2.58 4.41
CA VAL A 12 -1.31 -3.69 3.49
C VAL A 12 -0.50 -4.74 4.22
N ARG A 13 0.53 -4.34 4.97
CA ARG A 13 1.39 -5.26 5.74
C ARG A 13 0.59 -6.13 6.71
N GLY A 14 -0.35 -5.54 7.44
CA GLY A 14 -1.16 -6.24 8.45
C GLY A 14 -2.29 -7.10 7.89
N ARG A 15 -2.72 -6.87 6.64
CA ARG A 15 -3.86 -7.60 6.03
C ARG A 15 -3.47 -8.56 4.91
N ALA A 16 -2.27 -8.44 4.35
CA ALA A 16 -1.77 -9.40 3.36
C ALA A 16 -1.79 -10.81 3.97
N ARG A 17 -2.48 -11.75 3.31
CA ARG A 17 -2.61 -13.14 3.77
C ARG A 17 -1.55 -14.05 3.16
N GLY A 18 -0.68 -13.50 2.33
CA GLY A 18 0.44 -14.15 1.70
C GLY A 18 1.75 -13.46 2.04
N ASN A 19 2.56 -13.19 1.03
CA ASN A 19 3.84 -12.53 1.22
C ASN A 19 3.66 -11.00 1.21
N ALA A 20 3.58 -10.40 2.40
CA ALA A 20 3.44 -8.96 2.56
C ALA A 20 4.49 -8.15 1.78
N VAL A 21 5.70 -8.67 1.59
CA VAL A 21 6.75 -8.01 0.80
C VAL A 21 6.35 -7.89 -0.67
N VAL A 22 5.71 -8.91 -1.22
CA VAL A 22 5.24 -8.91 -2.62
C VAL A 22 4.11 -7.90 -2.80
N GLU A 23 3.16 -7.86 -1.88
CA GLU A 23 2.04 -6.92 -1.99
C GLU A 23 2.46 -5.46 -1.76
N LEU A 24 3.43 -5.22 -0.88
CA LEU A 24 4.05 -3.91 -0.72
C LEU A 24 4.85 -3.48 -1.96
N ALA A 25 5.56 -4.41 -2.61
CA ALA A 25 6.22 -4.13 -3.88
C ALA A 25 5.18 -3.80 -4.98
N ARG A 26 4.07 -4.53 -5.02
CA ARG A 26 2.96 -4.28 -5.95
C ARG A 26 2.32 -2.91 -5.72
N LEU A 27 2.10 -2.53 -4.45
CA LEU A 27 1.65 -1.19 -4.07
C LEU A 27 2.62 -0.11 -4.56
N ASN A 28 3.93 -0.30 -4.35
CA ASN A 28 4.93 0.67 -4.83
C ASN A 28 4.84 0.89 -6.34
N LEU A 29 4.67 -0.20 -7.11
CA LEU A 29 4.57 -0.15 -8.57
C LEU A 29 3.30 0.57 -9.03
N LEU A 30 2.15 0.25 -8.43
CA LEU A 30 0.86 0.86 -8.79
C LEU A 30 0.81 2.35 -8.45
N VAL A 31 1.43 2.76 -7.35
CA VAL A 31 1.49 4.16 -6.92
C VAL A 31 2.63 4.92 -7.63
N GLY A 32 3.63 4.21 -8.16
CA GLY A 32 4.81 4.82 -8.78
C GLY A 32 5.80 5.41 -7.76
N ARG A 33 5.73 4.99 -6.50
CA ARG A 33 6.57 5.49 -5.40
C ARG A 33 6.94 4.35 -4.46
N ALA A 34 8.16 4.37 -3.92
CA ALA A 34 8.64 3.37 -2.96
C ALA A 34 8.09 3.61 -1.53
N LEU A 35 6.77 3.56 -1.36
CA LEU A 35 6.08 3.85 -0.09
C LEU A 35 6.57 2.95 1.05
N SER A 36 6.73 1.66 0.80
CA SER A 36 7.16 0.68 1.81
C SER A 36 8.51 0.97 2.49
N ARG A 37 9.33 1.85 1.92
CA ARG A 37 10.61 2.30 2.51
C ARG A 37 10.62 3.76 2.90
N ASN A 38 9.85 4.60 2.21
CA ASN A 38 10.00 6.05 2.27
C ASN A 38 8.74 6.78 2.78
N ALA A 39 7.66 6.08 3.12
CA ALA A 39 6.38 6.70 3.47
C ALA A 39 6.50 7.81 4.53
N GLU A 40 7.31 7.62 5.57
CA GLU A 40 7.53 8.63 6.63
C GLU A 40 8.16 9.94 6.11
N SER A 41 8.99 9.81 5.07
CA SER A 41 9.74 10.91 4.45
C SER A 41 8.98 11.59 3.31
N ILE A 42 7.92 10.96 2.79
CA ILE A 42 7.10 11.51 1.71
C ILE A 42 6.00 12.37 2.34
N PRO A 43 5.76 13.61 1.87
CA PRO A 43 4.61 14.39 2.29
C PRO A 43 3.29 13.70 1.94
N ASP A 44 2.29 13.79 2.81
CA ASP A 44 0.93 13.31 2.54
C ASP A 44 0.24 14.24 1.53
N ASP A 45 0.55 14.04 0.26
CA ASP A 45 -0.20 14.65 -0.84
C ASP A 45 -1.58 13.98 -0.96
N PRO A 46 -2.70 14.73 -0.98
CA PRO A 46 -4.04 14.15 -0.97
C PRO A 46 -4.31 13.19 -2.13
N GLU A 47 -3.83 13.50 -3.34
CA GLU A 47 -4.04 12.66 -4.51
C GLU A 47 -3.22 11.37 -4.42
N LEU A 48 -1.98 11.49 -3.96
CA LEU A 48 -1.11 10.34 -3.71
C LEU A 48 -1.69 9.42 -2.63
N VAL A 49 -2.17 9.98 -1.52
CA VAL A 49 -2.79 9.22 -0.42
C VAL A 49 -4.05 8.52 -0.90
N ALA A 50 -4.93 9.22 -1.62
CA ALA A 50 -6.15 8.64 -2.16
C ALA A 50 -5.84 7.47 -3.11
N ARG A 51 -4.88 7.67 -4.04
CA ARG A 51 -4.42 6.61 -4.95
C ARG A 51 -3.84 5.42 -4.21
N ALA A 52 -2.99 5.66 -3.20
CA ALA A 52 -2.38 4.60 -2.41
C ALA A 52 -3.43 3.76 -1.66
N TRP A 53 -4.46 4.39 -1.10
CA TRP A 53 -5.58 3.69 -0.47
C TRP A 53 -6.40 2.85 -1.45
N VAL A 54 -6.69 3.37 -2.64
CA VAL A 54 -7.40 2.63 -3.69
C VAL A 54 -6.61 1.38 -4.07
N CYS A 55 -5.32 1.53 -4.43
CA CYS A 55 -4.47 0.41 -4.81
C CYS A 55 -4.32 -0.62 -3.67
N ALA A 56 -4.17 -0.17 -2.43
CA ALA A 56 -4.06 -1.06 -1.27
C ALA A 56 -5.31 -1.93 -1.09
N ARG A 57 -6.51 -1.37 -1.27
CA ARG A 57 -7.78 -2.11 -1.17
C ARG A 57 -7.94 -3.13 -2.30
N GLU A 58 -7.62 -2.73 -3.53
CA GLU A 58 -7.69 -3.60 -4.71
C GLU A 58 -6.75 -4.82 -4.56
N ILE A 59 -5.51 -4.58 -4.14
CA ILE A 59 -4.53 -5.64 -3.88
C ILE A 59 -5.10 -6.69 -2.91
N LEU A 60 -5.61 -6.24 -1.76
CA LEU A 60 -6.12 -7.13 -0.73
C LEU A 60 -7.41 -7.85 -1.16
N GLU A 61 -8.25 -7.21 -1.97
CA GLU A 61 -9.44 -7.85 -2.54
C GLU A 61 -9.04 -8.95 -3.55
N HIS A 62 -8.06 -8.67 -4.40
CA HIS A 62 -7.52 -9.66 -5.34
C HIS A 62 -6.91 -10.86 -4.62
N GLU A 63 -6.11 -10.65 -3.57
CA GLU A 63 -5.60 -11.73 -2.72
C GLU A 63 -6.74 -12.58 -2.14
N ARG A 64 -7.81 -11.93 -1.67
CA ARG A 64 -8.97 -12.64 -1.09
C ARG A 64 -9.69 -13.51 -2.12
N LYS A 65 -9.80 -13.03 -3.38
CA LYS A 65 -10.45 -13.78 -4.48
C LYS A 65 -9.58 -14.93 -4.99
N ALA A 66 -8.26 -14.73 -5.07
CA ALA A 66 -7.33 -15.72 -5.61
C ALA A 66 -7.14 -16.97 -4.72
N LYS A 67 -7.45 -16.88 -3.43
CA LYS A 67 -7.39 -18.01 -2.47
C LYS A 67 -8.75 -18.70 -2.23
N ARG A 68 -9.79 -18.34 -2.97
CA ARG A 68 -11.13 -18.93 -2.89
C ARG A 68 -11.34 -19.92 -4.01
#